data_AF-A0A969G9J2-F1
#
_entry.id   AF-A0A969G9J2-F1
#
_cell.length_a   1.000
_cell.length_b   1.000
_cell.length_c   1.000
_cell.angle_alpha   90.00
_cell.angle_beta   90.00
_cell.angle_gamma   90.00
#
_symmetry.space_group_name_H-M   'P 1'
#
loop_
_entity.id
_entity.type
_entity.pdbx_description
1 polymer ?
#
loop_
_entity_poly.entity_id
_entity_poly.type
_entity_poly.pdbx_seq_one_letter_code
_entity_poly.pdbx_strand_id
1 'polypeptide(L)'
;MVTGSIVVIDDKVAPTISNVASTNPTNCGVTDGTITITANGTGAVEYSINGGTTWSQSGTFIGLAGGTYQIRVRNIDESCEVSSANIILVQPTPPTIVTVTSNNPSDCDSTNGQISIGATFNPILGIEFSINGVTWQAGNTFTGLGAGTYNVFIRNGNGTCQVTYVNNPVVLTVPNAPTITNVASANPSNCGVMMVQLL
;
A
#
# COMPACT_ATOMS: atom_id res chain seq x y z
N MET A 1 63.45 -49.77 -0.90
CA MET A 1 62.43 -49.19 -1.79
C MET A 1 61.34 -48.61 -0.90
N VAL A 2 61.18 -47.29 -0.87
CA VAL A 2 60.08 -46.66 -0.13
C VAL A 2 58.89 -46.68 -1.08
N THR A 3 57.90 -47.52 -0.80
CA THR A 3 56.60 -47.45 -1.49
C THR A 3 55.87 -46.25 -0.92
N GLY A 4 55.97 -45.11 -1.61
CA GLY A 4 55.12 -43.95 -1.34
C GLY A 4 53.68 -44.30 -1.73
N SER A 5 52.74 -44.12 -0.81
CA SER A 5 51.32 -44.22 -1.11
C SER A 5 50.94 -43.11 -2.10
N ILE A 6 50.33 -43.49 -3.21
CA ILE A 6 49.73 -42.53 -4.14
C ILE A 6 48.47 -41.99 -3.45
N VAL A 7 48.47 -40.71 -3.11
CA VAL A 7 47.27 -39.99 -2.68
C VAL A 7 46.61 -39.43 -3.94
N VAL A 8 45.41 -39.92 -4.25
CA VAL A 8 44.57 -39.30 -5.28
C VAL A 8 43.89 -38.10 -4.63
N ILE A 9 44.21 -36.90 -5.11
CA ILE A 9 43.43 -35.70 -4.81
C ILE A 9 42.33 -35.66 -5.87
N ASP A 10 41.09 -35.96 -5.46
CA ASP A 10 39.94 -35.72 -6.32
C ASP A 10 39.56 -34.24 -6.25
N ASP A 11 39.34 -33.62 -7.41
CA ASP A 11 38.99 -32.21 -7.46
C ASP A 11 37.53 -32.03 -7.02
N LYS A 12 37.26 -30.95 -6.29
CA LYS A 12 35.91 -30.71 -5.79
C LYS A 12 35.03 -30.16 -6.91
N VAL A 13 34.01 -30.91 -7.26
CA VAL A 13 33.03 -30.49 -8.27
C VAL A 13 32.15 -29.37 -7.73
N ALA A 14 32.02 -28.29 -8.51
CA ALA A 14 31.14 -27.18 -8.17
C ALA A 14 29.66 -27.54 -8.39
N PRO A 15 28.75 -27.06 -7.54
CA PRO A 15 27.31 -27.21 -7.77
C PRO A 15 26.88 -26.36 -8.97
N THR A 16 25.74 -26.71 -9.55
CA THR A 16 25.12 -26.02 -10.69
C THR A 16 23.76 -25.47 -10.28
N ILE A 17 23.54 -24.17 -10.45
CA ILE A 17 22.24 -23.54 -10.24
C ILE A 17 21.39 -23.79 -11.48
N SER A 18 20.32 -24.57 -11.34
CA SER A 18 19.45 -24.94 -12.46
C SER A 18 18.26 -24.00 -12.63
N ASN A 19 17.78 -23.38 -11.55
CA ASN A 19 16.69 -22.42 -11.59
C ASN A 19 16.73 -21.47 -10.39
N VAL A 20 16.29 -20.23 -10.60
CA VAL A 20 15.99 -19.29 -9.52
C VAL A 20 14.64 -18.66 -9.83
N ALA A 21 13.61 -19.08 -9.10
CA ALA A 21 12.25 -18.54 -9.22
C ALA A 21 11.98 -17.55 -8.09
N SER A 22 11.14 -16.55 -8.35
CA SER A 22 10.80 -15.54 -7.35
C SER A 22 9.40 -14.98 -7.48
N THR A 23 8.83 -14.53 -6.37
CA THR A 23 7.59 -13.74 -6.33
C THR A 23 7.84 -12.40 -5.64
N ASN A 24 7.32 -11.34 -6.23
CA ASN A 24 7.36 -10.01 -5.63
C ASN A 24 6.45 -9.93 -4.40
N PRO A 25 6.73 -9.00 -3.46
CA PRO A 25 5.80 -8.69 -2.39
C PRO A 25 4.43 -8.26 -2.92
N THR A 26 3.36 -8.69 -2.26
CA THR A 26 1.99 -8.47 -2.74
C THR A 26 1.50 -7.03 -2.53
N ASN A 27 2.09 -6.31 -1.57
CA ASN A 27 1.62 -4.98 -1.19
C ASN A 27 2.76 -4.07 -0.71
N CYS A 28 2.49 -2.76 -0.70
CA CYS A 28 3.37 -1.77 -0.08
C CYS A 28 3.64 -2.09 1.40
N GLY A 29 4.90 -2.06 1.81
CA GLY A 29 5.32 -2.33 3.19
C GLY A 29 5.22 -3.80 3.63
N VAL A 30 4.69 -4.70 2.81
CA VAL A 30 4.57 -6.13 3.14
C VAL A 30 5.84 -6.88 2.75
N THR A 31 6.22 -7.87 3.56
CA THR A 31 7.38 -8.74 3.37
C THR A 31 6.91 -10.18 3.14
N ASP A 32 6.31 -10.46 1.99
CA ASP A 32 5.82 -11.79 1.59
C ASP A 32 6.37 -12.24 0.23
N GLY A 33 7.40 -11.55 -0.27
CA GLY A 33 8.17 -12.00 -1.43
C GLY A 33 8.87 -13.33 -1.15
N THR A 34 9.14 -14.07 -2.23
CA THR A 34 9.82 -15.37 -2.15
C THR A 34 10.94 -15.49 -3.16
N ILE A 35 11.96 -16.27 -2.82
CA ILE A 35 13.00 -16.73 -3.73
C ILE A 35 13.18 -18.24 -3.51
N THR A 36 13.08 -19.02 -4.59
CA THR A 36 13.34 -20.47 -4.58
C THR A 36 14.49 -20.77 -5.53
N ILE A 37 15.57 -21.31 -4.98
CA ILE A 37 16.77 -21.70 -5.71
C ILE A 37 16.78 -23.21 -5.86
N THR A 38 16.89 -23.70 -7.09
CA THR A 38 17.15 -25.11 -7.40
C THR A 38 18.58 -25.23 -7.88
N ALA A 39 19.34 -26.12 -7.25
CA ALA A 39 20.72 -26.42 -7.62
C ALA A 39 21.02 -27.91 -7.45
N ASN A 40 21.96 -28.42 -8.24
CA ASN A 40 22.45 -29.79 -8.18
C ASN A 40 23.94 -29.77 -7.81
N GLY A 41 24.34 -30.57 -6.83
CA GLY A 41 25.74 -30.81 -6.48
C GLY A 41 26.03 -32.31 -6.44
N THR A 42 27.31 -32.69 -6.38
CA THR A 42 27.71 -34.08 -6.14
C THR A 42 27.36 -34.56 -4.72
N GLY A 43 27.13 -33.61 -3.80
CA GLY A 43 26.62 -33.84 -2.45
C GLY A 43 25.64 -32.74 -2.01
N ALA A 44 25.43 -32.63 -0.69
CA ALA A 44 24.59 -31.57 -0.12
C ALA A 44 25.18 -30.18 -0.39
N VAL A 45 24.31 -29.22 -0.64
CA VAL A 45 24.66 -27.83 -0.94
C VAL A 45 23.98 -26.89 0.05
N GLU A 46 24.52 -25.68 0.16
CA GLU A 46 23.90 -24.57 0.87
C GLU A 46 23.63 -23.40 -0.07
N TYR A 47 22.62 -22.60 0.28
CA TYR A 47 22.10 -21.49 -0.49
C TYR A 47 22.24 -20.19 0.30
N SER A 48 22.51 -19.10 -0.41
CA SER A 48 22.56 -17.74 0.14
C SER A 48 21.83 -16.78 -0.80
N ILE A 49 21.12 -15.81 -0.21
CA ILE A 49 20.49 -14.69 -0.93
C ILE A 49 21.13 -13.33 -0.61
N ASN A 50 22.14 -13.29 0.24
CA ASN A 50 22.80 -12.07 0.73
C ASN A 50 24.32 -12.08 0.46
N GLY A 51 24.70 -12.62 -0.69
CA GLY A 51 26.09 -12.53 -1.15
C GLY A 51 27.07 -13.36 -0.34
N GLY A 52 26.62 -14.43 0.33
CA GLY A 52 27.47 -15.36 1.07
C GLY A 52 27.68 -14.98 2.53
N THR A 53 26.94 -13.98 3.03
CA THR A 53 27.00 -13.56 4.43
C THR A 53 26.37 -14.61 5.35
N THR A 54 25.27 -15.23 4.92
CA THR A 54 24.61 -16.32 5.65
C THR A 54 24.16 -17.42 4.71
N TRP A 55 24.21 -18.67 5.17
CA TRP A 55 23.92 -19.87 4.39
C TRP A 55 22.78 -20.68 4.99
N SER A 56 22.01 -21.37 4.13
CA SER A 56 20.87 -22.22 4.49
C SER A 56 20.93 -23.50 3.68
N GLN A 57 20.61 -24.65 4.28
CA GLN A 57 20.44 -25.91 3.54
C GLN A 57 19.10 -25.98 2.79
N SER A 58 18.16 -25.07 3.07
CA SER A 58 16.94 -24.90 2.28
C SER A 58 17.14 -23.85 1.20
N GLY A 59 16.78 -24.19 -0.04
CA GLY A 59 16.78 -23.28 -1.18
C GLY A 59 15.55 -22.36 -1.24
N THR A 60 14.61 -22.48 -0.30
CA THR A 60 13.40 -21.65 -0.26
C THR A 60 13.52 -20.57 0.81
N PHE A 61 13.42 -19.32 0.36
CA PHE A 61 13.44 -18.11 1.18
C PHE A 61 12.09 -17.42 1.08
N ILE A 62 11.46 -17.19 2.22
CA ILE A 62 10.14 -16.53 2.34
C ILE A 62 10.26 -15.30 3.23
N GLY A 63 9.25 -14.44 3.21
CA GLY A 63 9.21 -13.28 4.09
C GLY A 63 10.09 -12.12 3.59
N LEU A 64 10.30 -12.03 2.27
CA LEU A 64 11.25 -11.09 1.68
C LEU A 64 10.57 -9.77 1.33
N ALA A 65 11.26 -8.65 1.59
CA ALA A 65 10.87 -7.32 1.16
C ALA A 65 11.25 -7.07 -0.32
N GLY A 66 10.85 -5.93 -0.87
CA GLY A 66 11.42 -5.46 -2.12
C GLY A 66 12.92 -5.17 -1.97
N GLY A 67 13.72 -5.57 -2.94
CA GLY A 67 15.18 -5.41 -2.87
C GLY A 67 15.94 -6.25 -3.88
N THR A 68 17.26 -6.09 -3.87
CA THR A 68 18.19 -6.86 -4.70
C THR A 68 18.85 -7.95 -3.87
N TYR A 69 18.71 -9.20 -4.31
CA TYR A 69 19.20 -10.40 -3.65
C TYR A 69 20.35 -11.01 -4.45
N GLN A 70 21.47 -11.23 -3.78
CA GLN A 70 22.69 -11.77 -4.37
C GLN A 70 22.73 -13.28 -4.10
N ILE A 71 22.41 -14.04 -5.14
CA ILE A 71 22.23 -15.49 -5.06
C ILE A 71 23.58 -16.20 -5.16
N ARG A 72 23.85 -17.06 -4.19
CA ARG A 72 25.01 -17.95 -4.18
C ARG A 72 24.61 -19.36 -3.76
N VAL A 73 25.35 -20.35 -4.27
CA VAL A 73 25.26 -21.76 -3.86
C VAL A 73 26.68 -22.28 -3.66
N ARG A 74 26.91 -23.08 -2.61
CA ARG A 74 28.20 -23.73 -2.35
C ARG A 74 27.99 -25.17 -1.87
N ASN A 75 29.04 -25.97 -1.87
CA ASN A 75 29.03 -27.28 -1.22
C ASN A 75 28.94 -27.10 0.31
N ILE A 76 28.33 -28.06 1.01
CA ILE A 76 28.16 -28.01 2.48
C ILE A 76 29.49 -27.94 3.26
N ASP A 77 30.60 -28.35 2.64
CA ASP A 77 31.97 -28.24 3.17
C ASP A 77 32.61 -26.88 2.85
N GLU A 78 31.79 -25.90 2.46
CA GLU A 78 32.13 -24.52 2.13
C GLU A 78 32.95 -24.33 0.86
N SER A 79 33.15 -25.39 0.08
CA SER A 79 33.91 -25.30 -1.18
C SER A 79 33.05 -24.89 -2.37
N CYS A 80 33.73 -24.49 -3.44
CA CYS A 80 33.15 -24.36 -4.78
C CYS A 80 31.90 -23.47 -4.83
N GLU A 81 32.02 -22.26 -4.32
CA GLU A 81 30.96 -21.26 -4.40
C GLU A 81 30.70 -20.84 -5.86
N VAL A 82 29.43 -20.82 -6.23
CA VAL A 82 28.94 -20.32 -7.52
C VAL A 82 27.83 -19.29 -7.29
N SER A 83 27.66 -18.38 -8.25
CA SER A 83 26.63 -17.32 -8.20
C SER A 83 25.75 -17.33 -9.44
N SER A 84 24.50 -16.90 -9.30
CA SER A 84 23.64 -16.56 -10.45
C SER A 84 23.55 -15.04 -10.62
N ALA A 85 22.77 -14.59 -11.61
CA ALA A 85 22.34 -13.20 -11.66
C ALA A 85 21.58 -12.80 -10.39
N ASN A 86 21.65 -11.52 -10.04
CA ASN A 86 20.89 -10.97 -8.92
C ASN A 86 19.40 -11.07 -9.20
N ILE A 87 18.63 -11.37 -8.16
CA ILE A 87 17.16 -11.34 -8.21
C ILE A 87 16.69 -10.02 -7.63
N ILE A 88 15.81 -9.33 -8.36
CA ILE A 88 15.21 -8.07 -7.92
C ILE A 88 13.75 -8.33 -7.60
N LEU A 89 13.39 -8.25 -6.32
CA LEU A 89 12.01 -8.23 -5.90
C LEU A 89 11.51 -6.78 -5.94
N VAL A 90 10.48 -6.52 -6.75
CA VAL A 90 9.90 -5.18 -6.93
C VAL A 90 8.67 -5.05 -6.04
N GLN A 91 8.71 -4.10 -5.10
CA GLN A 91 7.54 -3.77 -4.28
C GLN A 91 6.62 -2.79 -5.02
N PRO A 92 5.29 -2.90 -4.85
CA PRO A 92 4.38 -1.88 -5.35
C PRO A 92 4.74 -0.48 -4.83
N THR A 93 4.59 0.54 -5.69
CA THR A 93 4.80 1.95 -5.32
C THR A 93 3.47 2.56 -4.86
N PRO A 94 3.44 3.28 -3.72
CA PRO A 94 2.20 3.89 -3.25
C PRO A 94 1.82 5.13 -4.07
N PRO A 95 0.53 5.40 -4.28
CA PRO A 95 0.08 6.70 -4.75
C PRO A 95 0.22 7.74 -3.63
N THR A 96 0.18 9.03 -3.97
CA THR A 96 0.33 10.13 -3.01
C THR A 96 -0.86 11.08 -3.09
N ILE A 97 -1.42 11.46 -1.93
CA ILE A 97 -2.43 12.52 -1.84
C ILE A 97 -1.73 13.87 -1.86
N VAL A 98 -2.07 14.73 -2.81
CA VAL A 98 -1.50 16.08 -2.96
C VAL A 98 -2.43 17.12 -2.32
N THR A 99 -3.73 17.00 -2.59
CA THR A 99 -4.74 17.93 -2.06
C THR A 99 -6.03 17.21 -1.73
N VAL A 100 -6.75 17.73 -0.74
CA VAL A 100 -8.14 17.39 -0.47
C VAL A 100 -8.87 18.70 -0.26
N THR A 101 -9.89 18.96 -1.08
CA THR A 101 -10.75 20.14 -0.98
C THR A 101 -12.19 19.71 -0.73
N SER A 102 -12.94 20.55 -0.02
CA SER A 102 -14.30 20.23 0.37
C SER A 102 -15.22 21.44 0.27
N ASN A 103 -16.45 21.21 -0.18
CA ASN A 103 -17.53 22.17 -0.16
C ASN A 103 -18.64 21.65 0.74
N ASN A 104 -19.04 22.48 1.70
CA ASN A 104 -20.13 22.19 2.61
C ASN A 104 -21.49 22.13 1.87
N PRO A 105 -22.44 21.30 2.35
CA PRO A 105 -23.81 21.37 1.88
C PRO A 105 -24.41 22.76 2.13
N SER A 106 -25.29 23.19 1.23
CA SER A 106 -25.85 24.55 1.24
C SER A 106 -26.89 24.79 2.33
N ASP A 107 -27.49 23.73 2.88
CA ASP A 107 -28.56 23.80 3.88
C ASP A 107 -28.58 22.51 4.72
N CYS A 108 -29.28 22.53 5.86
CA CYS A 108 -29.33 21.43 6.84
C CYS A 108 -29.84 20.10 6.26
N ASP A 109 -30.73 20.18 5.27
CA ASP A 109 -31.33 19.01 4.61
C ASP A 109 -30.75 18.75 3.21
N SER A 110 -29.76 19.54 2.79
CA SER A 110 -29.14 19.41 1.48
C SER A 110 -28.03 18.37 1.49
N THR A 111 -27.95 17.58 0.42
CA THR A 111 -26.86 16.65 0.16
C THR A 111 -26.01 17.12 -1.02
N ASN A 112 -25.87 18.43 -1.23
CA ASN A 112 -25.06 18.98 -2.33
C ASN A 112 -23.59 19.27 -1.95
N GLY A 113 -23.14 18.79 -0.79
CA GLY A 113 -21.74 18.84 -0.39
C GLY A 113 -20.85 18.00 -1.30
N GLN A 114 -19.55 18.32 -1.29
CA GLN A 114 -18.57 17.70 -2.18
C GLN A 114 -17.21 17.56 -1.49
N ILE A 115 -16.49 16.48 -1.82
CA ILE A 115 -15.06 16.30 -1.53
C ILE A 115 -14.34 16.00 -2.86
N SER A 116 -13.24 16.70 -3.14
CA SER A 116 -12.39 16.44 -4.32
C SER A 116 -10.95 16.16 -3.88
N ILE A 117 -10.32 15.17 -4.51
CA ILE A 117 -9.01 14.65 -4.13
C ILE A 117 -8.04 14.82 -5.30
N GLY A 118 -6.94 15.54 -5.06
CA GLY A 118 -5.78 15.57 -5.96
C GLY A 118 -4.76 14.53 -5.53
N ALA A 119 -4.31 13.69 -6.46
CA ALA A 119 -3.32 12.64 -6.18
C ALA A 119 -2.34 12.45 -7.34
N THR A 120 -1.13 11.98 -7.02
CA THR A 120 -0.17 11.45 -8.00
C THR A 120 -0.06 9.94 -7.86
N PHE A 121 0.06 9.23 -8.98
CA PHE A 121 0.04 7.77 -9.03
C PHE A 121 0.67 7.25 -10.32
N ASN A 122 0.93 5.94 -10.37
CA ASN A 122 1.38 5.27 -11.59
C ASN A 122 0.21 5.14 -12.58
N PRO A 123 0.25 5.78 -13.77
CA PRO A 123 -0.86 5.77 -14.71
C PRO A 123 -1.16 4.39 -15.31
N ILE A 124 -0.19 3.46 -15.30
CA ILE A 124 -0.37 2.09 -15.79
C ILE A 124 -1.26 1.29 -14.83
N LEU A 125 -1.07 1.45 -13.52
CA LEU A 125 -1.89 0.77 -12.51
C LEU A 125 -3.21 1.49 -12.25
N GLY A 126 -3.28 2.78 -12.54
CA GLY A 126 -4.42 3.63 -12.17
C GLY A 126 -4.50 3.84 -10.64
N ILE A 127 -5.63 4.40 -10.22
CA ILE A 127 -5.90 4.77 -8.84
C ILE A 127 -7.38 4.58 -8.53
N GLU A 128 -7.68 4.28 -7.27
CA GLU A 128 -9.02 4.32 -6.71
C GLU A 128 -9.06 5.24 -5.49
N PHE A 129 -10.19 5.91 -5.31
CA PHE A 129 -10.46 6.85 -4.23
C PHE A 129 -11.62 6.34 -3.36
N SER A 130 -11.59 6.67 -2.07
CA SER A 130 -12.67 6.38 -1.12
C SER A 130 -12.80 7.49 -0.07
N ILE A 131 -14.03 7.71 0.42
CA ILE A 131 -14.34 8.60 1.56
C ILE A 131 -14.83 7.85 2.81
N ASN A 132 -14.84 6.52 2.75
CA ASN A 132 -15.29 5.65 3.85
C ASN A 132 -14.40 4.40 4.06
N GLY A 133 -13.42 4.16 3.19
CA GLY A 133 -12.51 3.00 3.26
C GLY A 133 -13.12 1.68 2.79
N VAL A 134 -14.39 1.68 2.37
CA VAL A 134 -15.14 0.46 2.00
C VAL A 134 -15.51 0.47 0.52
N THR A 135 -16.09 1.57 0.04
CA THR A 135 -16.48 1.73 -1.36
C THR A 135 -15.41 2.53 -2.11
N TRP A 136 -15.00 2.02 -3.27
CA TRP A 136 -13.90 2.55 -4.06
C TRP A 136 -14.39 2.91 -5.47
N GLN A 137 -13.87 4.01 -6.01
CA GLN A 137 -14.19 4.47 -7.35
C GLN A 137 -12.97 5.10 -8.02
N ALA A 138 -12.91 5.08 -9.36
CA ALA A 138 -11.84 5.73 -10.12
C ALA A 138 -11.97 7.27 -10.14
N GLY A 139 -13.19 7.80 -9.94
CA GLY A 139 -13.46 9.23 -9.90
C GLY A 139 -12.93 9.87 -8.62
N ASN A 140 -12.19 10.96 -8.74
CA ASN A 140 -11.56 11.66 -7.62
C ASN A 140 -12.47 12.65 -6.89
N THR A 141 -13.72 12.77 -7.30
CA THR A 141 -14.69 13.72 -6.77
C THR A 141 -15.93 12.99 -6.29
N PHE A 142 -16.31 13.26 -5.04
CA PHE A 142 -17.48 12.72 -4.37
C PHE A 142 -18.48 13.86 -4.21
N THR A 143 -19.64 13.74 -4.85
CA THR A 143 -20.76 14.67 -4.74
C THR A 143 -21.91 14.00 -3.99
N GLY A 144 -22.99 14.73 -3.72
CA GLY A 144 -24.14 14.11 -3.06
C GLY A 144 -23.96 13.95 -1.54
N LEU A 145 -23.04 14.71 -0.93
CA LEU A 145 -22.67 14.56 0.47
C LEU A 145 -23.49 15.50 1.36
N GLY A 146 -24.02 14.98 2.46
CA GLY A 146 -24.63 15.77 3.53
C GLY A 146 -23.58 16.26 4.54
N ALA A 147 -24.05 16.86 5.64
CA ALA A 147 -23.19 17.17 6.78
C ALA A 147 -22.68 15.86 7.39
N GLY A 148 -21.42 15.81 7.78
CA GLY A 148 -20.84 14.60 8.35
C GLY A 148 -19.31 14.58 8.35
N THR A 149 -18.76 13.46 8.81
CA THR A 149 -17.32 13.20 8.86
C THR A 149 -16.96 12.13 7.83
N TYR A 150 -15.98 12.42 6.98
CA TYR A 150 -15.55 11.56 5.89
C TYR A 150 -14.06 11.27 6.01
N ASN A 151 -13.67 10.02 5.86
CA ASN A 151 -12.26 9.61 5.89
C ASN A 151 -11.78 9.33 4.48
N VAL A 152 -10.85 10.15 3.99
CA VAL A 152 -10.30 10.02 2.65
C VAL A 152 -9.19 8.96 2.61
N PHE A 153 -9.30 8.07 1.63
CA PHE A 153 -8.30 7.06 1.28
C PHE A 153 -8.06 7.03 -0.22
N ILE A 154 -6.86 6.64 -0.62
CA ILE A 154 -6.52 6.29 -2.00
C ILE A 154 -5.78 4.96 -2.04
N ARG A 155 -5.83 4.24 -3.17
CA ARG A 155 -5.02 3.03 -3.41
C ARG A 155 -4.73 2.85 -4.90
N ASN A 156 -3.75 2.03 -5.25
CA ASN A 156 -3.52 1.65 -6.65
C ASN A 156 -4.75 0.93 -7.22
N GLY A 157 -4.99 1.04 -8.53
CA GLY A 157 -6.17 0.44 -9.19
C GLY A 157 -6.26 -1.09 -9.08
N ASN A 158 -5.18 -1.78 -8.70
CA ASN A 158 -5.17 -3.21 -8.40
C ASN A 158 -5.42 -3.54 -6.91
N GLY A 159 -5.82 -2.55 -6.10
CA GLY A 159 -6.10 -2.71 -4.68
C GLY A 159 -4.89 -2.63 -3.74
N THR A 160 -3.67 -2.47 -4.27
CA THR A 160 -2.45 -2.36 -3.44
C THR A 160 -2.23 -0.94 -2.94
N CYS A 161 -1.41 -0.79 -1.91
CA CYS A 161 -0.91 0.48 -1.41
C CYS A 161 -1.99 1.45 -0.98
N GLN A 162 -2.86 1.01 -0.07
CA GLN A 162 -3.82 1.91 0.55
C GLN A 162 -3.10 2.97 1.37
N VAL A 163 -3.41 4.24 1.09
CA VAL A 163 -2.91 5.42 1.78
C VAL A 163 -4.08 6.17 2.40
N THR A 164 -3.94 6.55 3.67
CA THR A 164 -4.92 7.34 4.40
C THR A 164 -4.52 8.81 4.35
N TYR A 165 -5.48 9.70 4.15
CA TYR A 165 -5.22 11.14 4.23
C TYR A 165 -4.84 11.54 5.65
N VAL A 166 -3.71 12.23 5.79
CA VAL A 166 -3.10 12.57 7.09
C VAL A 166 -3.95 13.53 7.93
N ASN A 167 -4.80 14.37 7.30
CA ASN A 167 -5.67 15.32 8.00
C ASN A 167 -7.12 14.82 8.09
N ASN A 168 -7.35 13.51 7.98
CA ASN A 168 -8.66 12.95 8.27
C ASN A 168 -9.07 13.20 9.73
N PRO A 169 -10.39 13.32 10.02
CA PRO A 169 -11.49 13.31 9.06
C PRO A 169 -11.69 14.66 8.36
N VAL A 170 -12.19 14.62 7.12
CA VAL A 170 -12.78 15.79 6.46
C VAL A 170 -14.18 15.99 7.01
N VAL A 171 -14.45 17.18 7.58
CA VAL A 171 -15.75 17.50 8.20
C VAL A 171 -16.53 18.42 7.27
N LEU A 172 -17.72 17.98 6.85
CA LEU A 172 -18.70 18.82 6.18
C LEU A 172 -19.71 19.33 7.20
N THR A 173 -19.91 20.63 7.26
CA THR A 173 -20.86 21.30 8.15
C THR A 173 -21.94 21.99 7.35
N VAL A 174 -23.15 22.10 7.88
CA VAL A 174 -24.21 22.92 7.30
C VAL A 174 -24.18 24.33 7.87
N PRO A 175 -24.73 25.35 7.18
CA PRO A 175 -24.90 26.67 7.74
C PRO A 175 -25.70 26.62 9.06
N ASN A 176 -25.38 27.52 10.00
CA ASN A 176 -26.17 27.66 11.21
C ASN A 176 -27.60 28.05 10.84
N ALA A 177 -28.58 27.38 11.45
CA ALA A 177 -29.97 27.76 11.30
C ALA A 177 -30.19 29.21 11.77
N PRO A 178 -31.05 29.98 11.09
CA PRO A 178 -31.43 31.31 11.58
C PRO A 178 -32.11 31.17 12.95
N THR A 179 -31.64 31.95 13.93
CA THR A 179 -32.29 32.04 15.24
C THR A 179 -33.30 33.18 15.24
N ILE A 180 -34.56 32.92 15.59
CA ILE A 180 -35.54 33.98 15.88
C ILE A 180 -35.19 34.55 17.25
N THR A 181 -34.60 35.74 17.29
CA THR A 181 -34.15 36.39 18.54
C THR A 181 -35.24 37.21 19.21
N ASN A 182 -36.27 37.62 18.48
CA ASN A 182 -37.40 38.32 19.06
C ASN A 182 -38.69 38.03 18.29
N VAL A 183 -39.72 37.59 19.02
CA VAL A 183 -41.09 37.58 18.49
C VAL A 183 -41.75 38.82 19.09
N ALA A 184 -41.81 39.91 18.31
CA ALA A 184 -42.54 41.09 18.73
C ALA A 184 -44.04 40.79 18.64
N SER A 185 -44.70 40.55 19.76
CA SER A 185 -46.15 40.51 19.85
C SER A 185 -46.67 41.89 20.23
N ALA A 186 -47.45 42.50 19.33
CA ALA A 186 -48.25 43.68 19.65
C ALA A 186 -49.65 43.21 20.05
N ASN A 187 -50.06 43.49 21.29
CA ASN A 187 -51.46 43.32 21.67
C ASN A 187 -52.31 44.30 20.85
N PRO A 188 -53.44 43.87 20.27
CA PRO A 188 -54.35 44.79 19.59
C PRO A 188 -54.82 45.85 20.58
N SER A 189 -54.60 47.12 20.28
CA SER A 189 -55.10 48.25 21.07
C SER A 189 -56.61 48.48 20.90
N ASN A 190 -57.28 47.62 20.13
CA ASN A 190 -58.66 47.75 19.67
C ASN A 190 -59.17 46.35 19.25
N CYS A 191 -60.43 46.03 19.55
CA CYS A 191 -61.16 44.83 19.09
C CYS A 191 -61.38 44.77 17.55
N GLY A 192 -60.44 45.23 16.73
CA GLY A 192 -60.70 45.37 15.30
C GLY A 192 -59.50 45.76 14.46
N VAL A 193 -58.36 45.06 14.57
CA VAL A 193 -57.53 44.61 13.42
C VAL A 193 -56.32 43.83 13.94
N MET A 194 -56.16 42.59 13.47
CA MET A 194 -54.98 41.77 13.68
C MET A 194 -53.90 42.23 12.71
N MET A 195 -52.86 42.93 13.17
CA MET A 195 -51.62 43.09 12.41
C MET A 195 -50.57 42.16 13.00
N VAL A 196 -50.29 41.06 12.30
CA VAL A 196 -49.07 40.29 12.49
C VAL A 196 -48.07 40.82 11.48
N GLN A 197 -47.06 41.56 11.95
CA GLN A 197 -45.91 41.92 11.13
C GLN A 197 -44.78 40.94 11.47
N LEU A 198 -44.50 40.03 10.54
CA LEU A 198 -43.31 39.18 10.57
C LEU A 198 -42.14 40.01 10.05
N LEU A 199 -41.11 40.19 10.89
CA LEU A 199 -39.76 40.62 10.47
C LEU A 199 -38.85 39.39 10.48
#